data_AF-A0A8W8IDJ1-F1
#
_entry.id   AF-A0A8W8IDJ1-F1
#
_cell.length_a   1.000
_cell.length_b   1.000
_cell.length_c   1.000
_cell.angle_alpha   90.00
_cell.angle_beta   90.00
_cell.angle_gamma   90.00
#
_symmetry.space_group_name_H-M   'P 1'
#
loop_
_entity.id
_entity.type
_entity.pdbx_description
1 polymer ?
#
loop_
_entity_poly.entity_id
_entity_poly.type
_entity_poly.pdbx_seq_one_letter_code
_entity_poly.pdbx_strand_id
1 'polypeptide(L)'
;MSAEERLRKLSDLYVGGVQNSNGQALSVETLLDVLIVLYDECCNSTLRREKNISEFVDFGKGEIFIHLSNHYNSQGWGVFNLAPRNLMMHSM
;
A
#
# COMPACT_ATOMS: atom_id res chain seq x y z
N MET A 1 -17.48 -25.51 11.55
CA MET A 1 -16.93 -24.17 11.85
C MET A 1 -17.75 -23.15 11.09
N SER A 2 -18.44 -22.25 11.78
CA SER A 2 -19.29 -21.23 11.16
C SER A 2 -18.45 -20.08 10.56
N ALA A 3 -19.08 -19.22 9.75
CA ALA A 3 -18.44 -18.02 9.24
C ALA A 3 -18.01 -17.07 10.37
N GLU A 4 -18.83 -16.95 11.41
CA GLU A 4 -18.55 -16.13 12.60
C GLU A 4 -17.31 -16.63 13.36
N GLU A 5 -17.22 -17.95 13.57
CA GLU A 5 -16.04 -18.55 14.22
C GLU A 5 -14.75 -18.32 13.43
N ARG A 6 -14.83 -18.33 12.09
CA ARG A 6 -13.69 -18.05 11.21
C ARG A 6 -13.25 -16.58 11.29
N LEU A 7 -14.20 -15.64 11.31
CA LEU A 7 -13.90 -14.22 11.45
C LEU A 7 -13.27 -13.90 12.81
N ARG A 8 -13.76 -14.52 13.88
CA ARG A 8 -13.17 -14.34 15.22
C ARG A 8 -11.72 -14.82 15.27
N LYS A 9 -11.44 -16.00 14.71
CA LYS A 9 -10.06 -16.52 14.60
C LYS A 9 -9.14 -15.59 13.82
N LEU A 10 -9.62 -15.00 12.73
CA LEU A 10 -8.85 -14.04 11.94
C LEU A 10 -8.56 -12.77 12.74
N SER A 11 -9.56 -12.25 13.45
CA SER A 11 -9.39 -11.09 14.34
C SER A 11 -8.34 -11.38 15.42
N ASP A 12 -8.47 -12.52 16.12
CA ASP A 12 -7.54 -12.90 17.18
C ASP A 12 -6.10 -13.04 16.65
N LEU A 13 -5.93 -13.55 15.43
CA LEU A 13 -4.64 -13.68 14.75
C LEU A 13 -3.93 -12.32 14.57
N TYR A 14 -4.66 -11.31 14.10
CA TYR A 14 -4.08 -9.97 13.86
C TYR A 14 -3.97 -9.14 15.15
N VAL A 15 -4.91 -9.26 16.08
CA VAL A 15 -4.85 -8.61 17.40
C VAL A 15 -3.68 -9.14 18.21
N GLY A 16 -3.37 -10.43 18.11
CA GLY A 16 -2.19 -11.03 18.74
C GLY A 16 -0.86 -10.54 18.16
N GLY A 17 -0.87 -9.98 16.95
CA GLY A 17 0.33 -9.51 16.25
C GLY A 17 1.24 -10.64 15.76
N VAL A 18 2.25 -10.27 14.95
CA VAL A 18 3.13 -11.22 14.24
C VAL A 18 3.81 -12.22 15.18
N GLN A 19 4.27 -11.75 16.34
CA GLN A 19 5.00 -12.56 17.32
C GLN A 19 4.17 -13.74 17.86
N ASN A 20 2.86 -13.54 18.02
CA ASN A 20 1.94 -14.55 18.54
C ASN A 20 1.23 -15.35 17.44
N SER A 21 1.53 -15.06 16.18
CA SER A 21 0.85 -15.65 15.02
C SER A 21 1.53 -16.90 14.45
N ASN A 22 2.65 -17.35 15.03
CA ASN A 22 3.47 -18.42 14.47
C ASN A 22 3.88 -18.18 12.99
N GLY A 23 4.05 -16.91 12.62
CA GLY A 23 4.38 -16.48 11.25
C GLY A 23 3.22 -16.48 10.27
N GLN A 24 1.97 -16.65 10.74
CA GLN A 24 0.78 -16.63 9.88
C GLN A 24 0.19 -15.22 9.69
N ALA A 25 0.57 -14.24 10.53
CA ALA A 25 0.16 -12.85 10.39
C ALA A 25 1.27 -11.99 9.78
N LEU A 26 0.87 -11.00 8.99
CA LEU A 26 1.73 -9.90 8.58
C LEU A 26 1.58 -8.73 9.56
N SER A 27 2.67 -7.99 9.76
CA SER A 27 2.61 -6.74 10.53
C SER A 27 1.82 -5.68 9.77
N VAL A 28 1.34 -4.66 10.47
CA VAL A 28 0.68 -3.53 9.81
C VAL A 28 1.69 -2.81 8.91
N GLU A 29 2.95 -2.68 9.33
CA GLU A 29 4.03 -2.12 8.52
C GLU A 29 4.20 -2.90 7.20
N THR A 30 4.25 -4.23 7.26
CA THR A 30 4.37 -5.07 6.07
C THR A 30 3.14 -4.97 5.15
N LEU A 31 1.94 -4.85 5.70
CA LEU A 31 0.73 -4.64 4.90
C LEU A 31 0.76 -3.28 4.19
N LEU A 32 1.29 -2.24 4.85
CA LEU A 32 1.51 -0.94 4.24
C LEU A 32 2.56 -1.01 3.13
N ASP A 33 3.68 -1.71 3.35
CA ASP A 33 4.70 -1.94 2.32
C ASP A 33 4.09 -2.59 1.07
N VAL A 34 3.30 -3.65 1.24
CA VAL A 34 2.60 -4.35 0.15
C VAL A 34 1.66 -3.40 -0.58
N LEU A 35 0.89 -2.59 0.16
CA LEU A 35 -0.05 -1.64 -0.42
C LEU A 35 0.65 -0.57 -1.26
N ILE A 36 1.78 -0.05 -0.79
CA ILE A 36 2.56 0.98 -1.51
C ILE A 36 3.20 0.37 -2.76
N VAL A 37 3.81 -0.83 -2.67
CA VAL A 37 4.40 -1.51 -3.83
C VAL A 37 3.34 -1.83 -4.89
N LEU A 38 2.17 -2.32 -4.49
CA LEU A 38 1.06 -2.57 -5.41
C LEU A 38 0.61 -1.27 -6.09
N TYR A 39 0.49 -0.19 -5.32
CA TYR A 39 0.11 1.11 -5.84
C TYR A 39 1.11 1.65 -6.87
N ASP A 40 2.42 1.56 -6.59
CA ASP A 40 3.47 2.00 -7.52
C ASP A 40 3.43 1.19 -8.83
N GLU A 41 3.31 -0.14 -8.75
CA GLU A 41 3.19 -1.01 -9.93
C GLU A 41 1.93 -0.68 -10.75
N CYS A 42 0.80 -0.41 -10.10
CA CYS A 42 -0.43 0.03 -10.77
C CYS A 42 -0.29 1.43 -11.42
N CYS A 43 0.53 2.32 -10.84
CA CYS A 43 0.80 3.63 -11.43
C CYS A 43 1.66 3.54 -12.69
N ASN A 44 2.63 2.62 -12.70
CA ASN A 44 3.67 2.51 -13.72
C ASN A 44 3.35 1.48 -14.83
N SER A 45 2.42 0.55 -14.58
CA SER A 45 2.07 -0.50 -15.55
C SER A 45 1.07 -0.05 -16.62
N THR A 46 1.03 -0.79 -17.73
CA THR A 46 0.01 -0.63 -18.79
C THR A 46 -1.41 -0.91 -18.29
N LEU A 47 -1.54 -1.63 -17.17
CA LEU A 47 -2.82 -1.92 -16.50
C LEU A 47 -3.53 -0.65 -16.01
N ARG A 48 -2.82 0.48 -15.84
CA ARG A 48 -3.45 1.77 -15.47
C ARG A 48 -4.57 2.21 -16.42
N ARG A 49 -4.59 1.71 -17.66
CA ARG A 49 -5.65 1.99 -18.64
C ARG A 49 -6.96 1.24 -18.33
N GLU A 50 -6.90 0.18 -17.53
CA GLU A 50 -8.08 -0.53 -17.07
C GLU A 50 -8.83 0.32 -16.05
N LYS A 51 -10.15 0.47 -16.25
CA LYS A 51 -11.00 1.35 -15.44
C LYS A 51 -10.83 1.09 -13.93
N ASN A 52 -10.87 -0.17 -13.52
CA ASN A 52 -10.76 -0.54 -12.11
C ASN A 52 -9.38 -0.18 -11.50
N ILE A 53 -8.31 -0.29 -12.28
CA ILE A 53 -6.96 0.06 -11.83
C ILE A 53 -6.79 1.57 -11.79
N SER A 54 -7.34 2.31 -12.76
CA SER A 54 -7.35 3.77 -12.72
C SER A 54 -8.12 4.29 -11.51
N GLU A 55 -9.30 3.73 -11.22
CA GLU A 55 -10.10 4.11 -10.05
C GLU A 55 -9.37 3.78 -8.73
N PHE A 56 -8.69 2.63 -8.65
CA PHE A 56 -7.84 2.29 -7.51
C PHE A 56 -6.68 3.29 -7.34
N VAL A 57 -5.98 3.61 -8.42
CA VAL A 57 -4.86 4.56 -8.41
C VAL A 57 -5.33 5.96 -8.00
N ASP A 58 -6.49 6.40 -8.49
CA ASP A 58 -7.05 7.71 -8.16
C ASP A 58 -7.54 7.76 -6.70
N PHE A 59 -8.14 6.67 -6.18
CA PHE A 59 -8.47 6.55 -4.77
C PHE A 59 -7.22 6.64 -3.89
N GLY A 60 -6.14 5.96 -4.29
CA GLY A 60 -4.87 5.98 -3.58
C GLY A 60 -4.09 7.29 -3.72
N LYS A 61 -4.47 8.27 -4.56
CA LYS A 61 -3.81 9.59 -4.61
C LYS A 61 -4.13 10.49 -3.41
N GLY A 62 -5.00 10.07 -2.50
CA GLY A 62 -5.30 10.83 -1.30
C GLY A 62 -4.06 11.14 -0.45
N GLU A 63 -4.16 12.18 0.38
CA GLU A 63 -3.08 12.71 1.23
C GLU A 63 -2.28 11.64 2.00
N ILE A 64 -2.93 10.55 2.39
CA ILE A 64 -2.34 9.42 3.13
C ILE A 64 -1.19 8.76 2.35
N PHE A 65 -1.37 8.43 1.07
CA PHE A 65 -0.32 7.75 0.30
C PHE A 65 0.81 8.67 -0.07
N ILE A 66 0.53 9.95 -0.32
CA ILE A 66 1.55 10.96 -0.57
C ILE A 66 2.44 11.11 0.68
N HIS A 67 1.84 11.21 1.87
CA HIS A 67 2.58 11.29 3.13
C HIS A 67 3.39 10.03 3.41
N LEU A 68 2.82 8.84 3.19
CA LEU A 68 3.54 7.57 3.36
C LEU A 68 4.70 7.45 2.37
N SER A 69 4.47 7.74 1.09
CA SER A 69 5.52 7.73 0.07
C SER A 69 6.69 8.67 0.41
N ASN A 70 6.37 9.90 0.85
CA ASN A 70 7.37 10.86 1.29
C ASN A 70 8.13 10.37 2.53
N HIS A 71 7.43 9.77 3.50
CA HIS A 71 8.07 9.19 4.67
C HIS A 71 9.04 8.08 4.27
N TYR A 72 8.64 7.13 3.43
CA TYR A 72 9.53 6.04 2.98
C TYR A 72 10.72 6.53 2.16
N ASN A 73 10.53 7.52 1.29
CA ASN A 73 11.65 8.15 0.57
C ASN A 73 12.63 8.85 1.51
N SER A 74 12.14 9.47 2.59
CA SER A 74 13.00 10.10 3.60
C SER A 74 13.86 9.08 4.36
N GLN A 75 13.41 7.83 4.43
CA GLN A 75 14.16 6.70 5.00
C GLN A 75 15.14 6.06 3.99
N GLY A 76 15.34 6.65 2.80
CA GLY A 76 16.34 6.21 1.83
C GLY A 76 15.91 5.08 0.88
N TRP A 77 14.62 4.75 0.82
CA TRP A 77 14.14 3.62 0.02
C TRP A 77 14.09 3.88 -1.49
N GLY A 78 14.19 5.13 -1.96
CA GLY A 78 14.47 5.48 -3.37
C GLY A 78 13.52 4.95 -4.46
N VAL A 79 12.49 4.16 -4.11
CA VAL A 79 11.64 3.42 -5.05
C VAL A 79 10.27 4.06 -5.30
N PHE A 80 9.80 4.97 -4.44
CA PHE A 80 8.42 5.47 -4.53
C PHE A 80 8.37 6.86 -5.19
N ASN A 81 8.50 6.92 -6.50
CA ASN A 81 8.39 8.17 -7.26
C ASN A 81 6.91 8.51 -7.55
N LEU A 82 6.13 8.70 -6.48
CA LEU A 82 4.70 9.04 -6.54
C LEU A 82 4.43 10.54 -6.65
N ALA A 83 5.48 11.36 -6.70
CA ALA A 83 5.34 12.76 -7.05
C ALA A 83 4.63 12.87 -8.41
N PRO A 84 3.65 13.78 -8.57
CA PRO A 84 2.99 13.98 -9.85
C PRO A 84 4.04 14.38 -10.88
N ARG A 85 4.30 13.48 -11.83
CA ARG A 85 5.23 13.67 -12.96
C ARG A 85 4.94 14.88 -13.86
N ASN A 86 3.94 15.70 -13.51
CA ASN A 86 3.55 16.93 -14.22
C ASN A 86 4.08 18.23 -13.61
N LEU A 87 4.96 18.21 -12.59
CA LEU A 87 5.56 19.44 -12.03
C LEU A 87 7.08 19.61 -12.25
N MET A 88 7.75 18.71 -12.98
CA MET A 88 9.19 18.84 -13.31
C MET A 88 9.48 19.11 -14.80
N MET A 89 8.52 19.65 -15.55
CA MET A 89 8.72 20.12 -16.93
C MET A 89 8.59 21.65 -17.05
N HIS A 90 8.77 22.40 -15.95
CA HIS A 90 8.79 23.86 -15.98
C HIS A 90 9.72 24.41 -14.88
N SER A 91 11.01 24.11 -14.97
CA SER A 91 12.09 24.97 -14.45
C SER A 91 13.44 24.45 -14.94
N MET A 92 13.91 25.11 -16.01
CA MET A 92 15.30 25.28 -16.46
C MET A 92 16.11 24.03 -16.83
#